data_AF-A0A2P8CNL4-F1
#
_entry.id   AF-A0A2P8CNL4-F1
#
_cell.length_a   1.000
_cell.length_b   1.000
_cell.length_c   1.000
_cell.angle_alpha   90.00
_cell.angle_beta   90.00
_cell.angle_gamma   90.00
#
_symmetry.space_group_name_H-M   'P 1'
#
loop_
_entity.id
_entity.type
_entity.pdbx_description
1 polymer ?
#
loop_
_entity_poly.entity_id
_entity_poly.type
_entity_poly.pdbx_seq_one_letter_code
_entity_poly.pdbx_strand_id
1 'polypeptide(L)'
;MRRRLVTVLLAVVAAILASTAPAVADDQGGVNVNGQIRQPEEVEGIDITVFKGDEEIGKATTDPAGKWDVELPEPGDYRVVLDQKSVPKEFVVDDPPGHELEVKVREGQQRTVVFRLAPPGEQESEASPSESKDDEASPDDEGDAAGGIDSSTPFSSQVVQATIAGIVFGLIIAVSSIGLSLIFGTTKMINFAHGDMVTFGAMMALMFSTSATFGAMSLVPAALLAVILGGLLGLGLERFVWRPLRKRNVALIQMFIVSIGASLLLRHVLLISFGAQRNKYADFRIQELLTLGPVSISPRNLSIALLAIAVLVAVGLMLQFTRIGKAMRAVADNRDLSESSGIDVDRVTLYVWGMGGALAALGGVFYGLYESVHWQMGFHLLLLMFAGVILGGLGTAYGAMAGGVVIGLVATLSTLWFPAQLMVAFALAIMIIVLLVRPQGIMGRRERVG
;
A
#
# COMPACT_ATOMS: atom_id res chain seq x y z
N MET A 1 12.06 -22.21 29.80
CA MET A 1 12.05 -20.94 29.02
C MET A 1 11.48 -21.06 27.60
N ARG A 2 11.86 -22.07 26.79
CA ARG A 2 11.36 -22.22 25.39
C ARG A 2 9.83 -22.34 25.25
N ARG A 3 9.15 -23.07 26.14
CA ARG A 3 7.68 -23.20 26.14
C ARG A 3 6.97 -21.87 26.42
N ARG A 4 7.45 -21.08 27.37
CA ARG A 4 6.84 -19.78 27.75
C ARG A 4 6.85 -18.78 26.59
N LEU A 5 7.90 -18.76 25.77
CA LEU A 5 8.01 -17.84 24.63
C LEU A 5 7.16 -18.26 23.42
N VAL A 6 7.01 -19.58 23.16
CA VAL A 6 6.05 -20.10 22.19
C VAL A 6 4.61 -19.79 22.63
N THR A 7 4.35 -19.89 23.95
CA THR A 7 3.06 -19.51 24.53
C THR A 7 2.81 -18.02 24.39
N VAL A 8 3.85 -17.16 24.47
CA VAL A 8 3.72 -15.72 24.24
C VAL A 8 3.49 -15.37 22.77
N LEU A 9 4.17 -16.01 21.82
CA LEU A 9 3.90 -15.80 20.39
C LEU A 9 2.49 -16.27 20.03
N LEU A 10 2.10 -17.48 20.47
CA LEU A 10 0.73 -17.97 20.32
C LEU A 10 -0.27 -17.10 21.08
N ALA A 11 0.10 -16.51 22.21
CA ALA A 11 -0.75 -15.58 22.94
C ALA A 11 -0.82 -14.20 22.29
N VAL A 12 0.20 -13.77 21.54
CA VAL A 12 0.14 -12.54 20.73
C VAL A 12 -0.70 -12.79 19.49
N VAL A 13 -0.51 -13.91 18.78
CA VAL A 13 -1.39 -14.34 17.69
C VAL A 13 -2.82 -14.57 18.19
N ALA A 14 -2.99 -15.19 19.36
CA ALA A 14 -4.30 -15.39 19.99
C ALA A 14 -4.87 -14.10 20.58
N ALA A 15 -4.07 -13.13 21.01
CA ALA A 15 -4.53 -11.81 21.42
C ALA A 15 -4.93 -10.97 20.21
N ILE A 16 -4.27 -11.15 19.05
CA ILE A 16 -4.69 -10.59 17.75
C ILE A 16 -5.99 -11.26 17.26
N LEU A 17 -6.13 -12.58 17.48
CA LEU A 17 -7.37 -13.32 17.20
C LEU A 17 -8.49 -13.03 18.22
N ALA A 18 -8.16 -12.68 19.45
CA ALA A 18 -9.12 -12.36 20.52
C ALA A 18 -9.45 -10.85 20.55
N SER A 19 -8.63 -10.02 19.90
CA SER A 19 -8.96 -8.67 19.50
C SER A 19 -9.65 -8.65 18.13
N THR A 20 -10.35 -9.73 17.76
CA THR A 20 -11.57 -9.51 16.99
C THR A 20 -12.28 -8.39 17.74
N ALA A 21 -12.40 -7.22 17.09
CA ALA A 21 -13.49 -6.34 17.46
C ALA A 21 -14.71 -7.25 17.63
N PRO A 22 -15.60 -7.00 18.60
CA PRO A 22 -16.92 -7.59 18.45
C PRO A 22 -17.28 -7.41 16.98
N ALA A 23 -17.79 -8.45 16.35
CA ALA A 23 -18.70 -8.20 15.26
C ALA A 23 -19.76 -7.30 15.91
N VAL A 24 -19.50 -5.99 15.88
CA VAL A 24 -20.52 -5.00 15.77
C VAL A 24 -21.18 -5.52 14.51
N ALA A 25 -22.30 -6.21 14.70
CA ALA A 25 -23.38 -6.07 13.76
C ALA A 25 -23.57 -4.56 13.70
N ASP A 26 -22.77 -3.93 12.84
CA ASP A 26 -23.05 -2.59 12.42
C ASP A 26 -24.31 -2.82 11.63
N ASP A 27 -25.42 -2.40 12.22
CA ASP A 27 -26.69 -2.20 11.55
C ASP A 27 -26.56 -1.05 10.52
N GLN A 28 -25.38 -0.91 9.91
CA GLN A 28 -25.07 -0.12 8.72
C GLN A 28 -24.98 -1.06 7.52
N GLY A 29 -25.92 -2.00 7.46
CA GLY A 29 -26.36 -2.58 6.20
C GLY A 29 -27.19 -1.59 5.36
N GLY A 30 -27.21 -0.31 5.72
CA GLY A 30 -27.77 0.76 4.91
C GLY A 30 -26.90 1.00 3.68
N VAL A 31 -27.51 0.91 2.51
CA VAL A 31 -26.89 1.32 1.25
C VAL A 31 -26.92 2.85 1.25
N ASN A 32 -25.84 3.55 1.55
CA ASN A 32 -25.91 5.02 1.66
C ASN A 32 -25.28 5.73 0.46
N VAL A 33 -25.92 6.82 0.03
CA VAL A 33 -25.31 7.83 -0.84
C VAL A 33 -25.03 9.05 0.00
N ASN A 34 -23.80 9.52 -0.06
CA ASN A 34 -23.39 10.72 0.63
C ASN A 34 -22.74 11.69 -0.34
N GLY A 35 -22.54 12.91 0.12
CA GLY A 35 -21.86 13.90 -0.69
C GLY A 35 -21.38 15.09 0.10
N GLN A 36 -20.65 15.95 -0.62
CA GLN A 36 -20.16 17.21 -0.08
C GLN A 36 -20.17 18.29 -1.15
N ILE A 37 -20.58 19.50 -0.77
CA ILE A 37 -20.46 20.70 -1.60
C ILE A 37 -19.07 21.29 -1.37
N ARG A 38 -18.27 21.44 -2.43
CA ARG A 38 -16.84 21.79 -2.32
C ARG A 38 -16.53 23.29 -2.27
N GLN A 39 -17.45 24.12 -2.75
CA GLN A 39 -17.25 25.57 -2.81
C GLN A 39 -18.59 26.28 -2.62
N PRO A 40 -18.64 27.35 -1.79
CA PRO A 40 -17.60 27.82 -0.85
C PRO A 40 -17.40 26.88 0.37
N GLU A 41 -16.43 27.20 1.25
CA GLU A 41 -15.97 26.37 2.39
C GLU A 41 -17.04 26.02 3.45
N GLU A 42 -18.12 26.80 3.55
CA GLU A 42 -19.22 26.58 4.51
C GLU A 42 -20.56 26.86 3.80
N VAL A 43 -21.31 25.80 3.48
CA VAL A 43 -22.65 25.92 2.87
C VAL A 43 -23.63 24.98 3.55
N GLU A 44 -24.39 25.53 4.49
CA GLU A 44 -25.46 24.82 5.20
C GLU A 44 -26.82 25.09 4.54
N GLY A 45 -27.75 24.14 4.67
CA GLY A 45 -29.15 24.38 4.31
C GLY A 45 -29.52 24.13 2.85
N ILE A 46 -28.66 23.47 2.07
CA ILE A 46 -28.98 23.05 0.70
C ILE A 46 -29.69 21.70 0.74
N ASP A 47 -30.85 21.65 0.10
CA ASP A 47 -31.71 20.47 0.02
C ASP A 47 -31.31 19.60 -1.17
N ILE A 48 -31.12 18.32 -0.89
CA ILE A 48 -30.75 17.29 -1.88
C ILE A 48 -31.75 16.14 -1.76
N THR A 49 -32.32 15.76 -2.89
CA THR A 49 -33.30 14.68 -2.98
C THR A 49 -32.75 13.55 -3.85
N VAL A 50 -32.89 12.32 -3.39
CA VAL A 50 -32.49 11.11 -4.11
C VAL A 50 -33.72 10.40 -4.64
N PHE A 51 -33.72 10.10 -5.94
CA PHE A 51 -34.78 9.42 -6.64
C PHE A 51 -34.32 8.06 -7.17
N LYS A 52 -35.26 7.11 -7.30
CA LYS A 52 -35.10 5.89 -8.08
C LYS A 52 -36.18 5.87 -9.15
N GLY A 53 -35.80 6.15 -10.40
CA GLY A 53 -36.76 6.49 -11.45
C GLY A 53 -37.50 7.80 -11.12
N ASP A 54 -38.82 7.70 -10.91
CA ASP A 54 -39.70 8.82 -10.53
C ASP A 54 -40.10 8.83 -9.04
N GLU A 55 -39.66 7.82 -8.27
CA GLU A 55 -39.98 7.69 -6.84
C GLU A 55 -38.92 8.39 -5.97
N GLU A 56 -39.35 9.23 -5.04
CA GLU A 56 -38.49 9.88 -4.05
C GLU A 56 -38.14 8.91 -2.93
N ILE A 57 -36.85 8.66 -2.74
CA ILE A 57 -36.32 7.68 -1.78
C ILE A 57 -35.95 8.36 -0.46
N GLY A 58 -35.40 9.56 -0.54
CA GLY A 58 -35.02 10.33 0.64
C GLY A 58 -34.54 11.72 0.31
N LYS A 59 -34.56 12.57 1.33
CA LYS A 59 -34.13 13.96 1.26
C LYS A 59 -33.18 14.26 2.41
N ALA A 60 -32.08 14.95 2.11
CA ALA A 60 -31.12 15.42 3.09
C ALA A 60 -30.87 16.92 2.88
N THR A 61 -30.48 17.58 3.97
CA THR A 61 -30.07 18.98 3.97
C THR A 61 -28.61 19.05 4.39
N THR A 62 -27.81 19.89 3.72
CA THR A 62 -26.38 19.99 4.02
C THR A 62 -26.11 20.57 5.41
N ASP A 63 -25.11 20.00 6.10
CA ASP A 63 -24.59 20.48 7.38
C ASP A 63 -23.66 21.71 7.20
N PRO A 64 -23.15 22.34 8.28
CA PRO A 64 -22.23 23.48 8.18
C PRO A 64 -20.94 23.23 7.37
N ALA A 65 -20.55 21.96 7.21
CA ALA A 65 -19.40 21.55 6.41
C ALA A 65 -19.77 21.16 4.96
N GLY A 66 -21.02 21.44 4.54
CA GLY A 66 -21.55 21.15 3.22
C GLY A 66 -21.81 19.66 2.97
N LYS A 67 -21.88 18.82 4.01
CA LYS A 67 -22.05 17.37 3.89
C LYS A 67 -23.50 16.95 4.01
N TRP A 68 -23.86 15.87 3.34
CA TRP A 68 -25.19 15.27 3.37
C TRP A 68 -25.07 13.74 3.21
N ASP A 69 -26.08 13.02 3.71
CA ASP A 69 -26.16 11.56 3.65
C ASP A 69 -27.63 11.15 3.52
N VAL A 70 -27.93 10.22 2.61
CA VAL A 70 -29.25 9.60 2.44
C VAL A 70 -29.06 8.09 2.44
N GLU A 71 -29.76 7.43 3.35
CA GLU A 71 -29.86 5.98 3.42
C GLU A 71 -30.82 5.47 2.34
N LEU A 72 -30.38 4.46 1.60
CA LEU A 72 -31.15 3.85 0.51
C LEU A 72 -31.64 2.45 0.93
N PRO A 73 -32.83 2.07 0.47
CA PRO A 73 -33.45 0.80 0.85
C PRO A 73 -32.78 -0.42 0.21
N GLU A 74 -32.13 -0.26 -0.95
CA GLU A 74 -31.47 -1.35 -1.68
C GLU A 74 -30.37 -0.84 -2.63
N PRO A 75 -29.46 -1.71 -3.12
CA PRO A 75 -28.53 -1.35 -4.19
C PRO A 75 -29.27 -1.10 -5.52
N GLY A 76 -28.76 -0.17 -6.34
CA GLY A 76 -29.41 0.19 -7.60
C GLY A 76 -28.87 1.46 -8.24
N ASP A 77 -29.51 1.87 -9.33
CA ASP A 77 -29.24 3.14 -10.01
C ASP A 77 -30.16 4.22 -9.42
N TYR A 78 -29.57 5.32 -8.96
CA TYR A 78 -30.23 6.43 -8.28
C TYR A 78 -29.91 7.76 -8.95
N ARG A 79 -30.84 8.71 -8.88
CA ARG A 79 -30.70 10.06 -9.43
C ARG A 79 -30.69 11.05 -8.27
N VAL A 80 -29.59 11.78 -8.12
CA VAL A 80 -29.39 12.75 -7.04
C VAL A 80 -29.63 14.14 -7.59
N VAL A 81 -30.60 14.85 -7.04
CA VAL A 81 -31.02 16.18 -7.49
C VAL A 81 -30.80 17.20 -6.38
N LEU A 82 -30.05 18.26 -6.70
CA LEU A 82 -29.85 19.41 -5.82
C LEU A 82 -30.95 20.45 -6.11
N ASP A 83 -31.70 20.85 -5.08
CA ASP A 83 -32.76 21.84 -5.23
C ASP A 83 -32.16 23.24 -5.40
N GLN A 84 -32.20 23.76 -6.62
CA GLN A 84 -31.68 25.08 -6.97
C GLN A 84 -32.33 26.23 -6.17
N LYS A 85 -33.55 26.03 -5.62
CA LYS A 85 -34.20 27.06 -4.78
C LYS A 85 -33.59 27.16 -3.38
N SER A 86 -32.95 26.09 -2.92
CA SER A 86 -32.26 26.03 -1.63
C SER A 86 -30.84 26.60 -1.69
N VAL A 87 -30.30 26.80 -2.89
CA VAL A 87 -28.98 27.41 -3.09
C VAL A 87 -29.02 28.89 -2.72
N PRO A 88 -28.09 29.38 -1.88
CA PRO A 88 -28.00 30.81 -1.57
C PRO A 88 -27.82 31.64 -2.85
N LYS A 89 -28.50 32.78 -2.96
CA LYS A 89 -28.53 33.64 -4.17
C LYS A 89 -27.16 34.19 -4.59
N GLU A 90 -26.16 34.03 -3.73
CA GLU A 90 -24.77 34.43 -3.94
C GLU A 90 -23.98 33.40 -4.77
N PHE A 91 -24.58 32.22 -5.05
CA PHE A 91 -23.96 31.14 -5.79
C PHE A 91 -24.89 30.56 -6.86
N VAL A 92 -24.28 29.93 -7.88
CA VAL A 92 -24.93 29.15 -8.92
C VAL A 92 -24.29 27.77 -8.96
N VAL A 93 -25.06 26.72 -9.24
CA VAL A 93 -24.52 25.37 -9.41
C VAL A 93 -23.64 25.34 -10.67
N ASP A 94 -22.41 24.85 -10.49
CA ASP A 94 -21.44 24.73 -11.58
C ASP A 94 -21.82 23.57 -12.52
N ASP A 95 -21.59 23.75 -13.82
CA ASP A 95 -21.92 22.78 -14.87
C ASP A 95 -20.67 22.52 -15.72
N PRO A 96 -20.07 21.30 -15.72
CA PRO A 96 -20.56 20.03 -15.15
C PRO A 96 -20.16 19.79 -13.67
N PRO A 97 -20.92 18.97 -12.90
CA PRO A 97 -21.95 18.03 -13.36
C PRO A 97 -23.38 18.60 -13.42
N GLY A 98 -23.60 19.88 -13.08
CA GLY A 98 -24.94 20.45 -12.99
C GLY A 98 -25.66 20.08 -11.69
N HIS A 99 -26.98 20.27 -11.67
CA HIS A 99 -27.83 20.09 -10.47
C HIS A 99 -28.38 18.67 -10.32
N GLU A 100 -28.03 17.76 -11.23
CA GLU A 100 -28.55 16.39 -11.28
C GLU A 100 -27.45 15.41 -11.68
N LEU A 101 -27.35 14.28 -10.97
CA LEU A 101 -26.33 13.26 -11.23
C LEU A 101 -26.92 11.85 -11.10
N GLU A 102 -26.60 10.95 -12.04
CA GLU A 102 -26.91 9.52 -11.93
C GLU A 102 -25.79 8.76 -11.21
N VAL A 103 -26.17 7.91 -10.26
CA VAL A 103 -25.26 7.22 -9.36
C VAL A 103 -25.65 5.77 -9.21
N LYS A 104 -24.72 4.87 -9.53
CA LYS A 104 -24.88 3.43 -9.32
C LYS A 104 -24.29 2.99 -7.97
N VAL A 105 -25.14 2.52 -7.08
CA VAL A 105 -24.79 2.10 -5.72
C VAL A 105 -24.89 0.58 -5.62
N ARG A 106 -23.81 -0.06 -5.15
CA ARG A 106 -23.71 -1.52 -5.00
C ARG A 106 -23.73 -1.89 -3.51
N GLU A 107 -24.05 -3.16 -3.23
CA GLU A 107 -24.12 -3.68 -1.87
C GLU A 107 -22.76 -3.50 -1.14
N GLY A 108 -22.78 -2.87 0.03
CA GLY A 108 -21.58 -2.55 0.81
C GLY A 108 -20.68 -1.46 0.23
N GLN A 109 -21.09 -0.75 -0.83
CA GLN A 109 -20.34 0.33 -1.44
C GLN A 109 -20.94 1.70 -1.07
N GLN A 110 -20.15 2.56 -0.45
CA GLN A 110 -20.51 3.97 -0.28
C GLN A 110 -20.15 4.75 -1.54
N ARG A 111 -21.11 5.53 -2.07
CA ARG A 111 -20.89 6.42 -3.21
C ARG A 111 -20.94 7.87 -2.73
N THR A 112 -19.89 8.62 -3.09
CA THR A 112 -19.78 10.06 -2.80
C THR A 112 -20.08 10.89 -4.03
N VAL A 113 -21.09 11.75 -3.93
CA VAL A 113 -21.49 12.72 -4.95
C VAL A 113 -21.01 14.11 -4.56
N VAL A 114 -20.43 14.85 -5.51
CA VAL A 114 -19.87 16.18 -5.24
C VAL A 114 -20.53 17.19 -6.15
N PHE A 115 -21.19 18.17 -5.56
CA PHE A 115 -21.67 19.36 -6.25
C PHE A 115 -20.68 20.52 -6.04
N ARG A 116 -20.56 21.41 -7.02
CA ARG A 116 -19.76 22.62 -6.94
C ARG A 116 -20.67 23.83 -7.13
N LEU A 117 -20.42 24.90 -6.37
CA LEU A 117 -21.11 26.17 -6.54
C LEU A 117 -20.08 27.25 -6.88
N ALA A 118 -20.43 28.13 -7.81
CA ALA A 118 -19.60 29.25 -8.26
C ALA A 118 -20.33 30.59 -8.09
N PRO A 119 -19.62 31.72 -7.88
CA PRO A 119 -20.22 33.05 -7.86
C PRO A 119 -20.85 33.41 -9.22
N PRO A 120 -21.97 34.17 -9.27
CA PRO A 120 -22.59 34.60 -10.51
C PRO A 120 -21.62 35.46 -11.35
N GLY A 121 -21.09 34.90 -12.44
CA GLY A 121 -20.20 35.60 -13.37
C GLY A 121 -18.83 34.93 -13.60
N GLU A 122 -18.45 33.94 -12.78
CA GLU A 122 -17.24 33.12 -12.94
C GLU A 122 -17.60 31.73 -13.50
N GLN A 123 -18.39 31.66 -14.58
CA GLN A 123 -18.45 30.45 -15.40
C GLN A 123 -17.17 30.36 -16.25
N GLU A 124 -16.04 30.14 -15.58
CA GLU A 124 -14.82 29.75 -16.28
C GLU A 124 -14.97 28.30 -16.73
N SER A 125 -15.14 28.16 -18.04
CA SER A 125 -15.16 26.91 -18.80
C SER A 125 -13.88 26.09 -18.58
N GLU A 126 -13.81 25.34 -17.50
CA GLU A 126 -13.01 24.11 -17.43
C GLU A 126 -13.96 22.91 -17.51
N ALA A 127 -14.28 22.52 -18.74
CA ALA A 127 -15.03 21.31 -19.03
C ALA A 127 -14.33 20.09 -18.41
N SER A 128 -14.86 19.57 -17.30
CA SER A 128 -14.72 18.16 -16.94
C SER A 128 -15.54 17.35 -17.96
N PRO A 129 -14.96 16.35 -18.64
CA PRO A 129 -15.70 15.61 -19.66
C PRO A 129 -16.80 14.78 -19.01
N SER A 130 -18.06 15.10 -19.29
CA SER A 130 -19.17 14.17 -19.08
C SER A 130 -19.21 13.15 -20.24
N GLU A 131 -19.23 11.89 -19.82
CA GLU A 131 -19.96 10.76 -20.42
C GLU A 131 -19.92 10.58 -21.94
N SER A 132 -19.05 9.66 -22.38
CA SER A 132 -19.35 8.81 -23.52
C SER A 132 -20.24 7.66 -23.09
N LYS A 133 -21.39 7.55 -23.75
CA LYS A 133 -22.36 6.45 -23.71
C LYS A 133 -21.73 5.09 -24.03
N ASP A 134 -22.34 4.08 -23.44
CA ASP A 134 -22.31 2.65 -23.79
C ASP A 134 -20.94 1.96 -23.69
N ASP A 135 -20.63 1.39 -22.52
CA ASP A 135 -19.86 0.14 -22.43
C ASP A 135 -20.12 -0.57 -21.09
N GLU A 136 -20.46 -1.87 -21.16
CA GLU A 136 -20.74 -2.75 -20.04
C GLU A 136 -19.52 -2.87 -19.10
N ALA A 137 -19.62 -2.28 -17.90
CA ALA A 137 -18.54 -2.31 -16.91
C ALA A 137 -18.35 -3.71 -16.30
N SER A 138 -17.26 -4.37 -16.72
CA SER A 138 -16.66 -5.55 -16.07
C SER A 138 -15.91 -5.16 -14.78
N PRO A 139 -15.75 -6.05 -13.78
CA PRO A 139 -15.41 -5.67 -12.40
C PRO A 139 -13.92 -5.49 -12.04
N ASP A 140 -13.00 -5.29 -12.99
CA ASP A 140 -11.55 -5.47 -12.72
C ASP A 140 -10.67 -4.21 -12.76
N ASP A 141 -11.22 -2.99 -12.69
CA ASP A 141 -10.40 -1.76 -12.66
C ASP A 141 -9.86 -1.44 -11.26
N GLU A 142 -8.71 -2.02 -10.95
CA GLU A 142 -7.86 -1.67 -9.82
C GLU A 142 -6.52 -1.11 -10.32
N GLY A 143 -6.37 0.21 -10.22
CA GLY A 143 -5.11 0.91 -10.50
C GLY A 143 -5.09 2.42 -10.23
N ASP A 144 -6.17 3.01 -9.68
CA ASP A 144 -6.31 4.46 -9.54
C ASP A 144 -5.67 5.04 -8.26
N ALA A 145 -4.40 4.75 -8.06
CA ALA A 145 -3.52 5.62 -7.26
C ALA A 145 -2.23 6.05 -7.99
N ALA A 146 -2.09 5.70 -9.27
CA ALA A 146 -1.38 6.54 -10.20
C ALA A 146 -2.36 7.62 -10.68
N GLY A 147 -2.07 8.90 -10.43
CA GLY A 147 -2.89 9.99 -10.94
C GLY A 147 -3.16 9.75 -12.42
N GLY A 148 -4.43 9.54 -12.77
CA GLY A 148 -4.87 9.25 -14.12
C GLY A 148 -4.22 10.25 -15.06
N ILE A 149 -3.40 9.73 -15.97
CA ILE A 149 -2.69 10.55 -16.93
C ILE A 149 -3.76 11.01 -17.92
N ASP A 150 -4.24 12.22 -17.70
CA ASP A 150 -5.27 12.82 -18.52
C ASP A 150 -4.73 12.99 -19.95
N SER A 151 -5.40 12.37 -20.93
CA SER A 151 -4.93 12.29 -22.33
C SER A 151 -4.87 13.66 -23.03
N SER A 152 -5.45 14.67 -22.40
CA SER A 152 -5.41 16.09 -22.75
C SER A 152 -4.07 16.78 -22.41
N THR A 153 -3.27 16.18 -21.52
CA THR A 153 -2.00 16.76 -21.06
C THR A 153 -0.84 16.49 -22.04
N PRO A 154 0.08 17.44 -22.25
CA PRO A 154 1.26 17.24 -23.10
C PRO A 154 2.02 15.97 -22.73
N PHE A 155 2.47 15.19 -23.72
CA PHE A 155 3.24 13.95 -23.47
C PHE A 155 4.43 14.17 -22.53
N SER A 156 5.09 15.33 -22.59
CA SER A 156 6.17 15.70 -21.67
C SER A 156 5.73 15.75 -20.21
N SER A 157 4.54 16.27 -19.89
CA SER A 157 4.01 16.23 -18.52
C SER A 157 3.67 14.80 -18.11
N GLN A 158 3.10 13.99 -19.01
CA GLN A 158 2.81 12.58 -18.73
C GLN A 158 4.08 11.79 -18.34
N VAL A 159 5.17 11.99 -19.09
CA VAL A 159 6.47 11.37 -18.79
C VAL A 159 7.01 11.82 -17.42
N VAL A 160 6.93 13.11 -17.12
CA VAL A 160 7.38 13.66 -15.83
C VAL A 160 6.57 13.07 -14.67
N GLN A 161 5.24 13.00 -14.81
CA GLN A 161 4.35 12.45 -13.79
C GLN A 161 4.58 10.95 -13.57
N ALA A 162 4.67 10.17 -14.66
CA ALA A 162 4.96 8.74 -14.60
C ALA A 162 6.34 8.47 -13.98
N THR A 163 7.33 9.33 -14.24
CA THR A 163 8.66 9.25 -13.60
C THR A 163 8.56 9.48 -12.10
N ILE A 164 7.84 10.51 -11.66
CA ILE A 164 7.66 10.82 -10.24
C ILE A 164 6.91 9.69 -9.53
N ALA A 165 5.81 9.22 -10.10
CA ALA A 165 5.05 8.08 -9.58
C ALA A 165 5.93 6.83 -9.50
N GLY A 166 6.73 6.57 -10.54
CA GLY A 166 7.66 5.44 -10.57
C GLY A 166 8.80 5.53 -9.56
N ILE A 167 9.28 6.74 -9.24
CA ILE A 167 10.24 6.95 -8.14
C ILE A 167 9.59 6.62 -6.80
N VAL A 168 8.38 7.14 -6.53
CA VAL A 168 7.67 6.87 -5.26
C VAL A 168 7.42 5.37 -5.12
N PHE A 169 6.85 4.73 -6.15
CA PHE A 169 6.58 3.30 -6.15
C PHE A 169 7.87 2.47 -6.01
N GLY A 170 8.92 2.87 -6.71
CA GLY A 170 10.23 2.23 -6.63
C GLY A 170 10.88 2.34 -5.26
N LEU A 171 10.70 3.46 -4.56
CA LEU A 171 11.14 3.65 -3.17
C LEU A 171 10.38 2.73 -2.19
N ILE A 172 9.08 2.54 -2.40
CA ILE A 172 8.26 1.59 -1.61
C ILE A 172 8.78 0.15 -1.81
N ILE A 173 9.03 -0.24 -3.06
CA ILE A 173 9.60 -1.55 -3.39
C ILE A 173 10.99 -1.68 -2.76
N ALA A 174 11.84 -0.65 -2.84
CA ALA A 174 13.19 -0.66 -2.27
C ALA A 174 13.18 -0.88 -0.75
N VAL A 175 12.36 -0.13 0.00
CA VAL A 175 12.22 -0.29 1.45
C VAL A 175 11.75 -1.71 1.80
N SER A 176 10.76 -2.21 1.09
CA SER A 176 10.20 -3.56 1.31
C SER A 176 11.22 -4.66 0.95
N SER A 177 12.06 -4.43 -0.07
CA SER A 177 13.01 -5.40 -0.62
C SER A 177 14.31 -5.57 0.18
N ILE A 178 14.76 -4.54 0.92
CA ILE A 178 16.01 -4.65 1.70
C ILE A 178 15.94 -5.80 2.69
N GLY A 179 14.81 -5.95 3.40
CA GLY A 179 14.63 -7.02 4.38
C GLY A 179 14.77 -8.40 3.75
N LEU A 180 14.11 -8.61 2.61
CA LEU A 180 14.19 -9.84 1.82
C LEU A 180 15.63 -10.13 1.37
N SER A 181 16.33 -9.10 0.88
CA SER A 181 17.71 -9.22 0.45
C SER A 181 18.68 -9.52 1.60
N LEU A 182 18.49 -8.94 2.78
CA LEU A 182 19.34 -9.21 3.94
C LEU A 182 19.14 -10.63 4.46
N ILE A 183 17.89 -11.10 4.52
CA ILE A 183 17.55 -12.47 4.90
C ILE A 183 18.19 -13.44 3.92
N PHE A 184 18.02 -13.24 2.61
CA PHE A 184 18.65 -14.09 1.60
C PHE A 184 20.18 -14.01 1.68
N GLY A 185 20.75 -12.81 1.82
CA GLY A 185 22.19 -12.61 1.88
C GLY A 185 22.86 -13.42 2.99
N THR A 186 22.26 -13.45 4.17
CA THR A 186 22.81 -14.11 5.36
C THR A 186 22.41 -15.57 5.53
N THR A 187 21.24 -15.99 5.03
CA THR A 187 20.73 -17.37 5.22
C THR A 187 20.71 -18.21 3.95
N LYS A 188 20.87 -17.58 2.78
CA LYS A 188 20.68 -18.17 1.43
C LYS A 188 19.28 -18.81 1.24
N MET A 189 18.31 -18.43 2.07
CA MET A 189 16.94 -18.91 2.00
C MET A 189 16.05 -17.86 1.31
N ILE A 190 15.23 -18.33 0.36
CA ILE A 190 14.16 -17.54 -0.24
C ILE A 190 12.94 -17.62 0.68
N ASN A 191 12.45 -16.46 1.15
CA ASN A 191 11.31 -16.37 2.06
C ASN A 191 10.08 -15.79 1.36
N PHE A 192 9.12 -16.63 0.95
CA PHE A 192 7.87 -16.12 0.36
C PHE A 192 6.96 -15.43 1.36
N ALA A 193 7.04 -15.78 2.65
CA ALA A 193 6.23 -15.13 3.68
C ALA A 193 6.59 -13.64 3.86
N HIS A 194 7.70 -13.16 3.28
CA HIS A 194 8.09 -11.75 3.33
C HIS A 194 7.03 -10.84 2.71
N GLY A 195 6.33 -11.29 1.66
CA GLY A 195 5.19 -10.55 1.09
C GLY A 195 4.06 -10.40 2.09
N ASP A 196 3.70 -11.46 2.80
CA ASP A 196 2.63 -11.40 3.79
C ASP A 196 3.04 -10.63 5.05
N MET A 197 4.35 -10.52 5.34
CA MET A 197 4.87 -9.61 6.36
C MET A 197 4.69 -8.13 5.97
N VAL A 198 4.74 -7.81 4.68
CA VAL A 198 4.38 -6.48 4.16
C VAL A 198 2.88 -6.23 4.40
N THR A 199 2.01 -7.15 3.98
CA THR A 199 0.56 -7.05 4.24
C THR A 199 0.27 -6.89 5.73
N PHE A 200 0.95 -7.67 6.58
CA PHE A 200 0.79 -7.61 8.03
C PHE A 200 1.05 -6.20 8.57
N GLY A 201 2.12 -5.53 8.13
CA GLY A 201 2.39 -4.15 8.54
C GLY A 201 1.29 -3.16 8.14
N ALA A 202 0.82 -3.25 6.89
CA ALA A 202 -0.26 -2.40 6.39
C ALA A 202 -1.54 -2.57 7.21
N MET A 203 -1.91 -3.83 7.49
CA MET A 203 -3.10 -4.19 8.26
C MET A 203 -2.99 -3.84 9.74
N MET A 204 -1.82 -4.00 10.36
CA MET A 204 -1.61 -3.57 11.75
C MET A 204 -1.74 -2.04 11.88
N ALA A 205 -1.17 -1.28 10.93
CA ALA A 205 -1.35 0.17 10.93
C ALA A 205 -2.82 0.54 10.73
N LEU A 206 -3.54 -0.17 9.85
CA LEU A 206 -4.96 0.05 9.63
C LEU A 206 -5.75 -0.21 10.91
N MET A 207 -5.51 -1.36 11.54
CA MET A 207 -6.12 -1.75 12.81
C MET A 207 -5.96 -0.66 13.86
N PHE A 208 -4.73 -0.20 14.12
CA PHE A 208 -4.49 0.82 15.14
C PHE A 208 -5.08 2.19 14.77
N SER A 209 -5.10 2.54 13.48
CA SER A 209 -5.66 3.81 13.03
C SER A 209 -7.20 3.87 13.07
N THR A 210 -7.89 2.73 12.89
CA THR A 210 -9.34 2.69 12.74
C THR A 210 -10.08 2.06 13.92
N SER A 211 -9.40 1.26 14.75
CA SER A 211 -10.06 0.54 15.84
C SER A 211 -10.48 1.48 16.97
N ALA A 212 -11.77 1.45 17.29
CA ALA A 212 -12.32 2.07 18.50
C ALA A 212 -11.71 1.46 19.78
N THR A 213 -11.33 0.18 19.75
CA THR A 213 -10.75 -0.55 20.89
C THR A 213 -9.44 0.05 21.39
N PHE A 214 -8.61 0.58 20.49
CA PHE A 214 -7.31 1.17 20.84
C PHE A 214 -7.33 2.71 20.81
N GLY A 215 -8.52 3.32 20.69
CA GLY A 215 -8.69 4.77 20.72
C GLY A 215 -8.29 5.48 19.43
N ALA A 216 -8.52 4.86 18.26
CA ALA A 216 -8.32 5.40 16.90
C ALA A 216 -7.19 6.46 16.84
N MET A 217 -5.94 5.98 16.85
CA MET A 217 -4.79 6.88 16.84
C MET A 217 -4.49 7.38 15.43
N SER A 218 -3.84 8.54 15.31
CA SER A 218 -3.33 8.99 14.01
C SER A 218 -2.39 7.95 13.40
N LEU A 219 -2.31 7.95 12.07
CA LEU A 219 -1.56 6.98 11.28
C LEU A 219 -0.08 6.92 11.65
N VAL A 220 0.55 8.02 12.08
CA VAL A 220 1.99 8.02 12.39
C VAL A 220 2.31 7.13 13.60
N PRO A 221 1.68 7.31 14.78
CA PRO A 221 1.77 6.35 15.89
C PRO A 221 1.39 4.92 15.50
N ALA A 222 0.30 4.75 14.73
CA ALA A 222 -0.15 3.43 14.27
C ALA A 222 0.91 2.73 13.41
N ALA A 223 1.57 3.46 12.51
CA ALA A 223 2.64 2.98 11.67
C ALA A 223 3.86 2.56 12.51
N LEU A 224 4.24 3.35 13.52
CA LEU A 224 5.34 2.99 14.42
C LEU A 224 5.07 1.69 15.17
N LEU A 225 3.84 1.51 15.69
CA LEU A 225 3.43 0.25 16.31
C LEU A 225 3.44 -0.90 15.32
N ALA A 226 2.94 -0.69 14.10
CA ALA A 226 2.97 -1.70 13.04
C ALA A 226 4.39 -2.13 12.68
N VAL A 227 5.35 -1.21 12.62
CA VAL A 227 6.77 -1.50 12.38
C VAL A 227 7.37 -2.31 13.53
N ILE A 228 7.06 -1.97 14.78
CA ILE A 228 7.50 -2.74 15.95
C ILE A 228 6.93 -4.16 15.90
N LEU A 229 5.62 -4.31 15.63
CA LEU A 229 4.99 -5.61 15.50
C LEU A 229 5.54 -6.41 14.32
N GLY A 230 5.82 -5.78 13.19
CA GLY A 230 6.48 -6.41 12.04
C GLY A 230 7.87 -6.93 12.39
N GLY A 231 8.65 -6.16 13.15
CA GLY A 231 9.94 -6.60 13.68
C GLY A 231 9.80 -7.77 14.65
N LEU A 232 8.81 -7.73 15.55
CA LEU A 232 8.51 -8.84 16.46
C LEU A 232 8.05 -10.09 15.71
N LEU A 233 7.27 -9.96 14.65
CA LEU A 233 6.86 -11.05 13.77
C LEU A 233 8.10 -11.67 13.11
N GLY A 234 9.00 -10.86 12.55
CA GLY A 234 10.26 -11.34 11.96
C GLY A 234 11.14 -12.08 12.97
N LEU A 235 11.33 -11.51 14.16
CA LEU A 235 12.04 -12.17 15.27
C LEU A 235 11.37 -13.48 15.68
N GLY A 236 10.04 -13.51 15.72
CA GLY A 236 9.25 -14.69 16.03
C GLY A 236 9.45 -15.80 14.99
N LEU A 237 9.28 -15.49 13.71
CA LEU A 237 9.49 -16.43 12.62
C LEU A 237 10.90 -17.03 12.67
N GLU A 238 11.93 -16.20 12.83
CA GLU A 238 13.31 -16.71 12.95
C GLU A 238 13.50 -17.56 14.21
N ARG A 239 13.00 -17.12 15.36
CA ARG A 239 13.22 -17.83 16.62
C ARG A 239 12.49 -19.17 16.67
N PHE A 240 11.28 -19.26 16.14
CA PHE A 240 10.36 -20.38 16.35
C PHE A 240 10.19 -21.28 15.14
N VAL A 241 10.35 -20.74 13.92
CA VAL A 241 10.20 -21.50 12.68
C VAL A 241 11.58 -21.82 12.11
N TRP A 242 12.35 -20.79 11.76
CA TRP A 242 13.55 -20.98 10.93
C TRP A 242 14.76 -21.50 11.70
N ARG A 243 15.08 -20.92 12.84
CA ARG A 243 16.24 -21.34 13.65
C ARG A 243 16.15 -22.80 14.11
N PRO A 244 15.00 -23.32 14.59
CA PRO A 244 14.89 -24.73 14.93
C PRO A 244 15.07 -25.67 13.72
N LEU A 245 14.51 -25.32 12.57
CA LEU A 245 14.67 -26.10 11.34
C LEU A 245 16.12 -26.11 10.87
N ARG A 246 16.79 -24.95 10.93
CA ARG A 246 18.21 -24.82 10.60
C ARG A 246 19.11 -25.63 11.53
N LYS A 247 18.81 -25.64 12.83
CA LYS A 247 19.53 -26.47 13.81
C LYS A 247 19.31 -27.98 13.64
N ARG A 248 18.23 -28.37 12.94
CA ARG A 248 17.97 -29.76 12.57
C ARG A 248 18.54 -30.13 11.20
N ASN A 249 19.30 -29.23 10.56
CA ASN A 249 19.89 -29.43 9.23
C ASN A 249 18.85 -29.78 8.15
N VAL A 250 17.66 -29.18 8.25
CA VAL A 250 16.61 -29.29 7.24
C VAL A 250 17.14 -28.72 5.91
N ALA A 251 16.94 -29.43 4.80
CA ALA A 251 17.46 -29.00 3.50
C ALA A 251 16.83 -27.66 3.05
N LEU A 252 17.56 -26.87 2.25
CA LEU A 252 17.08 -25.57 1.75
C LEU A 252 15.75 -25.68 0.99
N ILE A 253 15.57 -26.74 0.20
CA ILE A 253 14.31 -27.01 -0.53
C ILE A 253 13.16 -27.23 0.45
N GLN A 254 13.39 -27.90 1.58
CA GLN A 254 12.37 -28.11 2.60
C GLN A 254 12.04 -26.80 3.32
N MET A 255 13.05 -25.96 3.60
CA MET A 255 12.83 -24.61 4.16
C MET A 255 12.01 -23.73 3.20
N PHE A 256 12.26 -23.83 1.90
CA PHE A 256 11.46 -23.16 0.86
C PHE A 256 9.99 -23.57 0.92
N ILE A 257 9.70 -24.87 1.01
CA ILE A 257 8.33 -25.39 1.16
C ILE A 257 7.68 -24.85 2.45
N VAL A 258 8.40 -24.83 3.56
CA VAL A 258 7.92 -24.24 4.82
C VAL A 258 7.60 -22.75 4.65
N SER A 259 8.33 -22.02 3.80
CA SER A 259 8.10 -20.57 3.61
C SER A 259 6.83 -20.28 2.84
N ILE A 260 6.50 -21.15 1.88
CA ILE A 260 5.21 -21.13 1.18
C ILE A 260 4.08 -21.48 2.16
N GLY A 261 4.27 -22.49 2.99
CA GLY A 261 3.31 -22.83 4.05
C GLY A 261 3.08 -21.70 5.05
N ALA A 262 4.16 -21.03 5.48
CA ALA A 262 4.09 -19.87 6.38
C ALA A 262 3.41 -18.67 5.70
N SER A 263 3.68 -18.44 4.41
CA SER A 263 3.02 -17.42 3.59
C SER A 263 1.51 -17.67 3.52
N LEU A 264 1.10 -18.88 3.14
CA LEU A 264 -0.31 -19.27 3.10
C LEU A 264 -0.99 -19.12 4.47
N LEU A 265 -0.34 -19.58 5.54
CA LEU A 265 -0.87 -19.45 6.89
C LEU A 265 -1.05 -17.98 7.27
N LEU A 266 -0.02 -17.15 7.12
CA LEU A 266 -0.08 -15.74 7.50
C LEU A 266 -1.14 -15.00 6.69
N ARG A 267 -1.19 -15.24 5.36
CA ARG A 267 -2.15 -14.63 4.46
C ARG A 267 -3.61 -14.95 4.82
N HIS A 268 -3.92 -16.20 5.13
CA HIS A 268 -5.29 -16.59 5.47
C HIS A 268 -5.66 -16.23 6.91
N VAL A 269 -4.69 -16.18 7.83
CA VAL A 269 -4.92 -15.60 9.17
C VAL A 269 -5.32 -14.13 9.03
N LEU A 270 -4.60 -13.35 8.20
CA LEU A 270 -4.94 -11.96 7.93
C LEU A 270 -6.33 -11.82 7.28
N LEU A 271 -6.66 -12.67 6.31
CA LEU A 271 -7.99 -12.69 5.69
C LEU A 271 -9.11 -12.97 6.70
N ILE A 272 -8.92 -13.93 7.61
CA ILE A 272 -9.92 -14.27 8.63
C ILE A 272 -10.04 -13.13 9.66
N SER A 273 -8.93 -12.50 10.05
CA SER A 273 -8.93 -11.44 11.06
C SER A 273 -9.48 -10.10 10.56
N PHE A 274 -9.28 -9.77 9.27
CA PHE A 274 -9.60 -8.44 8.72
C PHE A 274 -10.65 -8.45 7.60
N GLY A 275 -11.02 -9.64 7.09
CA GLY A 275 -11.93 -9.78 5.97
C GLY A 275 -11.28 -9.53 4.60
N ALA A 276 -12.10 -9.68 3.55
CA ALA A 276 -11.67 -9.53 2.16
C ALA A 276 -11.73 -8.08 1.64
N GLN A 277 -12.32 -7.17 2.43
CA GLN A 277 -12.60 -5.79 2.03
C GLN A 277 -11.33 -4.97 1.81
N ARG A 278 -11.39 -4.07 0.83
CA ARG A 278 -10.37 -3.05 0.59
C ARG A 278 -10.64 -1.84 1.47
N ASN A 279 -9.62 -1.44 2.21
CA ASN A 279 -9.70 -0.29 3.11
C ASN A 279 -8.66 0.75 2.72
N LYS A 280 -8.87 2.01 3.10
CA LYS A 280 -7.90 3.09 2.97
C LYS A 280 -7.66 3.70 4.35
N TYR A 281 -6.46 4.19 4.60
CA TYR A 281 -6.22 4.99 5.80
C TYR A 281 -7.09 6.25 5.77
N ALA A 282 -7.65 6.62 6.92
CA ALA A 282 -8.46 7.84 7.04
C ALA A 282 -7.61 9.11 6.91
N ASP A 283 -6.44 9.10 7.57
CA ASP A 283 -5.47 10.18 7.51
C ASP A 283 -4.88 10.32 6.10
N PHE A 284 -4.64 11.56 5.66
CA PHE A 284 -4.03 11.90 4.37
C PHE A 284 -4.81 11.40 3.13
N ARG A 285 -6.12 11.11 3.28
CA ARG A 285 -6.99 10.67 2.19
C ARG A 285 -7.31 11.80 1.21
N ILE A 286 -7.70 12.95 1.73
CA ILE A 286 -8.06 14.14 0.95
C ILE A 286 -6.97 15.18 1.17
N GLN A 287 -6.27 15.55 0.09
CA GLN A 287 -5.22 16.55 0.12
C GLN A 287 -5.23 17.34 -1.20
N GLU A 288 -5.00 18.63 -1.11
CA GLU A 288 -4.71 19.46 -2.28
C GLU A 288 -3.36 19.04 -2.89
N LEU A 289 -3.31 18.94 -4.21
CA LEU A 289 -2.08 18.58 -4.91
C LEU A 289 -1.14 19.76 -4.91
N LEU A 290 0.14 19.51 -4.61
CA LEU A 290 1.18 20.51 -4.81
C LEU A 290 1.51 20.55 -6.30
N THR A 291 1.08 21.61 -6.98
CA THR A 291 1.35 21.84 -8.39
C THR A 291 2.54 22.80 -8.56
N LEU A 292 3.53 22.36 -9.33
CA LEU A 292 4.71 23.14 -9.72
C LEU A 292 4.92 22.94 -11.22
N GLY A 293 4.23 23.75 -12.03
CA GLY A 293 4.23 23.61 -13.49
C GLY A 293 3.70 22.23 -13.93
N PRO A 294 4.45 21.44 -14.72
CA PRO A 294 4.00 20.13 -15.19
C PRO A 294 4.05 19.03 -14.11
N VAL A 295 4.51 19.35 -12.91
CA VAL A 295 4.64 18.43 -11.78
C VAL A 295 3.46 18.62 -10.83
N SER A 296 2.75 17.54 -10.53
CA SER A 296 1.73 17.50 -9.48
C SER A 296 1.99 16.32 -8.56
N ILE A 297 2.24 16.60 -7.28
CA ILE A 297 2.48 15.55 -6.30
C ILE A 297 1.60 15.77 -5.08
N SER A 298 0.94 14.71 -4.60
CA SER A 298 0.24 14.78 -3.33
C SER A 298 1.24 14.92 -2.18
N PRO A 299 0.93 15.73 -1.14
CA PRO A 299 1.77 15.80 0.05
C PRO A 299 2.05 14.43 0.67
N ARG A 300 1.09 13.50 0.60
CA ARG A 300 1.26 12.09 0.96
C ARG A 300 2.38 11.42 0.17
N ASN A 301 2.35 11.44 -1.16
CA ASN A 301 3.37 10.79 -1.98
C ASN A 301 4.76 11.41 -1.77
N LEU A 302 4.83 12.73 -1.58
CA LEU A 302 6.07 13.41 -1.21
C LEU A 302 6.59 12.94 0.15
N SER A 303 5.73 12.83 1.17
CA SER A 303 6.11 12.35 2.50
C SER A 303 6.60 10.89 2.47
N ILE A 304 5.95 10.02 1.69
CA ILE A 304 6.38 8.64 1.47
C ILE A 304 7.79 8.63 0.85
N ALA A 305 8.02 9.42 -0.20
CA ALA A 305 9.32 9.48 -0.86
C ALA A 305 10.43 9.94 0.09
N LEU A 306 10.22 11.04 0.81
CA LEU A 306 11.19 11.58 1.75
C LEU A 306 11.51 10.62 2.89
N LEU A 307 10.48 10.01 3.48
CA LEU A 307 10.66 9.07 4.58
C LEU A 307 11.30 7.76 4.10
N ALA A 308 10.93 7.26 2.92
CA ALA A 308 11.58 6.11 2.32
C ALA A 308 13.07 6.38 2.07
N ILE A 309 13.44 7.52 1.46
CA ILE A 309 14.84 7.91 1.26
C ILE A 309 15.56 7.98 2.62
N ALA A 310 14.97 8.62 3.63
CA ALA A 310 15.56 8.71 4.96
C ALA A 310 15.83 7.32 5.56
N VAL A 311 14.90 6.38 5.40
CA VAL A 311 15.04 4.99 5.87
C VAL A 311 16.11 4.23 5.07
N LEU A 312 16.13 4.36 3.75
CA LEU A 312 17.15 3.73 2.89
C LEU A 312 18.56 4.21 3.26
N VAL A 313 18.72 5.53 3.46
CA VAL A 313 19.97 6.13 3.92
C VAL A 313 20.32 5.63 5.32
N ALA A 314 19.37 5.64 6.26
CA ALA A 314 19.61 5.16 7.62
C ALA A 314 20.07 3.70 7.66
N VAL A 315 19.44 2.82 6.87
CA VAL A 315 19.84 1.42 6.74
C VAL A 315 21.21 1.30 6.06
N GLY A 316 21.47 2.08 5.01
CA GLY A 316 22.76 2.12 4.34
C GLY A 316 23.91 2.52 5.27
N LEU A 317 23.71 3.59 6.07
CA LEU A 317 24.66 4.05 7.09
C LEU A 317 24.83 3.00 8.18
N MET A 318 23.73 2.39 8.63
CA MET A 318 23.77 1.34 9.63
C MET A 318 24.60 0.12 9.15
N LEU A 319 24.40 -0.33 7.92
CA LEU A 319 25.16 -1.44 7.33
C LEU A 319 26.65 -1.10 7.15
N GLN A 320 26.96 0.15 6.80
CA GLN A 320 28.32 0.60 6.53
C GLN A 320 29.13 0.82 7.82
N PHE A 321 28.55 1.50 8.80
CA PHE A 321 29.30 2.06 9.93
C PHE A 321 29.12 1.29 11.25
N THR A 322 28.05 0.52 11.43
CA THR A 322 27.82 -0.16 12.72
C THR A 322 28.51 -1.52 12.83
N ARG A 323 28.77 -1.98 14.07
CA ARG A 323 29.33 -3.32 14.33
C ARG A 323 28.41 -4.43 13.83
N ILE A 324 27.11 -4.27 14.02
CA ILE A 324 26.13 -5.26 13.56
C ILE A 324 26.06 -5.29 12.01
N GLY A 325 26.15 -4.14 11.34
CA GLY A 325 26.23 -4.08 9.87
C GLY A 325 27.48 -4.75 9.28
N LYS A 326 28.63 -4.59 9.94
CA LYS A 326 29.87 -5.32 9.59
C LYS A 326 29.70 -6.83 9.79
N ALA A 327 29.08 -7.26 10.89
CA ALA A 327 28.81 -8.67 11.14
C ALA A 327 27.83 -9.26 10.11
N MET A 328 26.76 -8.55 9.75
CA MET A 328 25.80 -8.98 8.70
C MET A 328 26.50 -9.21 7.35
N ARG A 329 27.38 -8.30 6.94
CA ARG A 329 28.16 -8.45 5.70
C ARG A 329 29.15 -9.62 5.77
N ALA A 330 29.86 -9.79 6.88
CA ALA A 330 30.76 -10.93 7.07
C ALA A 330 30.01 -12.27 6.96
N VAL A 331 28.85 -12.38 7.60
CA VAL A 331 28.00 -13.60 7.54
C VAL A 331 27.47 -13.85 6.13
N ALA A 332 27.12 -12.79 5.39
CA ALA A 332 26.65 -12.93 4.00
C ALA A 332 27.76 -13.36 3.02
N ASP A 333 28.99 -12.92 3.27
CA ASP A 333 30.18 -13.29 2.50
C ASP A 333 30.59 -14.75 2.76
N ASN A 334 30.81 -15.13 4.03
CA ASN A 334 31.10 -16.51 4.40
C ASN A 334 30.66 -16.81 5.85
N ARG A 335 29.61 -17.64 5.96
CA ARG A 335 29.01 -18.01 7.24
C ARG A 335 29.96 -18.82 8.12
N ASP A 336 30.63 -19.82 7.58
CA ASP A 336 31.47 -20.76 8.34
C ASP A 336 32.74 -20.07 8.84
N LEU A 337 33.37 -19.24 7.99
CA LEU A 337 34.50 -18.41 8.39
C LEU A 337 34.09 -17.40 9.48
N SER A 338 32.92 -16.79 9.35
CA SER A 338 32.38 -15.88 10.37
C SER A 338 32.20 -16.58 11.71
N GLU A 339 31.63 -17.78 11.72
CA GLU A 339 31.47 -18.62 12.92
C GLU A 339 32.83 -18.96 13.57
N SER A 340 33.83 -19.34 12.77
CA SER A 340 35.18 -19.64 13.28
C SER A 340 35.92 -18.41 13.83
N SER A 341 35.59 -17.21 13.34
CA SER A 341 36.15 -15.93 13.81
C SER A 341 35.47 -15.37 15.06
N GLY A 342 34.51 -16.10 15.63
CA GLY A 342 33.82 -15.75 16.88
C GLY A 342 32.56 -14.88 16.70
N ILE A 343 32.05 -14.71 15.48
CA ILE A 343 30.77 -14.02 15.23
C ILE A 343 29.62 -14.96 15.59
N ASP A 344 28.73 -14.53 16.48
CA ASP A 344 27.47 -15.22 16.79
C ASP A 344 26.48 -15.07 15.63
N VAL A 345 26.62 -15.92 14.61
CA VAL A 345 25.80 -15.93 13.38
C VAL A 345 24.31 -16.08 13.70
N ASP A 346 23.97 -16.87 14.72
CA ASP A 346 22.61 -17.07 15.18
C ASP A 346 21.97 -15.76 15.68
N ARG A 347 22.76 -14.90 16.34
CA ARG A 347 22.32 -13.57 16.78
C ARG A 347 22.27 -12.57 15.63
N VAL A 348 23.23 -12.60 14.71
CA VAL A 348 23.22 -11.77 13.49
C VAL A 348 21.97 -12.08 12.66
N THR A 349 21.67 -13.36 12.46
CA THR A 349 20.49 -13.82 11.73
C THR A 349 19.20 -13.33 12.42
N LEU A 350 19.13 -13.41 13.75
CA LEU A 350 17.99 -12.88 14.51
C LEU A 350 17.79 -11.38 14.28
N TYR A 351 18.86 -10.57 14.30
CA TYR A 351 18.77 -9.14 13.99
C TYR A 351 18.33 -8.87 12.55
N VAL A 352 18.84 -9.65 11.58
CA VAL A 352 18.43 -9.54 10.17
C VAL A 352 16.94 -9.79 10.02
N TRP A 353 16.40 -10.83 10.66
CA TRP A 353 14.98 -11.15 10.57
C TRP A 353 14.09 -10.13 11.27
N GLY A 354 14.50 -9.60 12.42
CA GLY A 354 13.79 -8.51 13.09
C GLY A 354 13.78 -7.23 12.25
N MET A 355 14.93 -6.85 11.70
CA MET A 355 15.02 -5.69 10.81
C MET A 355 14.24 -5.89 9.50
N GLY A 356 14.33 -7.09 8.93
CA GLY A 356 13.62 -7.45 7.71
C GLY A 356 12.11 -7.38 7.88
N GLY A 357 11.58 -7.85 9.02
CA GLY A 357 10.17 -7.72 9.34
C GLY A 357 9.71 -6.30 9.65
N ALA A 358 10.54 -5.50 10.31
CA ALA A 358 10.26 -4.08 10.54
C ALA A 358 10.21 -3.28 9.22
N LEU A 359 11.17 -3.51 8.31
CA LEU A 359 11.22 -2.87 6.99
C LEU A 359 10.09 -3.36 6.07
N ALA A 360 9.76 -4.66 6.11
CA ALA A 360 8.61 -5.19 5.39
C ALA A 360 7.32 -4.51 5.86
N ALA A 361 7.11 -4.41 7.18
CA ALA A 361 5.93 -3.76 7.73
C ALA A 361 5.87 -2.27 7.35
N LEU A 362 6.99 -1.55 7.44
CA LEU A 362 7.06 -0.15 7.03
C LEU A 362 6.73 0.03 5.53
N GLY A 363 7.31 -0.83 4.68
CA GLY A 363 7.00 -0.86 3.25
C GLY A 363 5.53 -1.15 2.99
N GLY A 364 4.90 -1.98 3.83
CA GLY A 364 3.47 -2.24 3.80
C GLY A 364 2.62 -1.03 4.14
N VAL A 365 2.99 -0.28 5.19
CA VAL A 365 2.32 0.99 5.52
C VAL A 365 2.46 1.99 4.39
N PHE A 366 3.64 2.13 3.78
CA PHE A 366 3.81 3.01 2.63
C PHE A 366 2.99 2.56 1.43
N TYR A 367 2.97 1.25 1.15
CA TYR A 367 2.17 0.72 0.06
C TYR A 367 0.66 0.87 0.32
N GLY A 368 0.20 0.73 1.56
CA GLY A 368 -1.20 0.99 1.95
C GLY A 368 -1.60 2.46 2.04
N LEU A 369 -0.61 3.37 2.06
CA LEU A 369 -0.83 4.80 1.88
C LEU A 369 -0.85 5.18 0.40
N TYR A 370 -0.03 4.48 -0.40
CA TYR A 370 0.06 4.66 -1.83
C TYR A 370 -1.19 4.09 -2.52
N GLU A 371 -1.62 2.89 -2.12
CA GLU A 371 -2.75 2.13 -2.65
C GLU A 371 -3.74 1.74 -1.53
N SER A 372 -4.82 1.02 -1.88
CA SER A 372 -5.71 0.42 -0.88
C SER A 372 -5.04 -0.72 -0.08
N VAL A 373 -5.39 -0.86 1.20
CA VAL A 373 -4.99 -1.96 2.07
C VAL A 373 -5.96 -3.14 1.88
N HIS A 374 -5.42 -4.31 1.55
CA HIS A 374 -6.16 -5.57 1.46
C HIS A 374 -5.25 -6.77 1.74
N TRP A 375 -5.86 -7.91 2.07
CA TRP A 375 -5.19 -9.10 2.61
C TRP A 375 -4.17 -9.78 1.66
N GLN A 376 -4.23 -9.50 0.36
CA GLN A 376 -3.33 -10.08 -0.65
C GLN A 376 -2.33 -9.07 -1.23
N MET A 377 -2.31 -7.81 -0.76
CA MET A 377 -1.48 -6.74 -1.36
C MET A 377 0.01 -7.09 -1.40
N GLY A 378 0.55 -7.64 -0.31
CA GLY A 378 1.97 -7.96 -0.20
C GLY A 378 2.40 -9.17 -1.03
N PHE A 379 1.48 -10.09 -1.36
CA PHE A 379 1.76 -11.21 -2.27
C PHE A 379 1.99 -10.73 -3.70
N HIS A 380 1.21 -9.76 -4.17
CA HIS A 380 1.43 -9.14 -5.49
C HIS A 380 2.74 -8.32 -5.49
N LEU A 381 2.96 -7.53 -4.44
CA LEU A 381 4.20 -6.75 -4.29
C LEU A 381 5.44 -7.64 -4.20
N LEU A 382 5.32 -8.85 -3.66
CA LEU A 382 6.42 -9.81 -3.52
C LEU A 382 7.08 -10.15 -4.86
N LEU A 383 6.31 -10.23 -5.94
CA LEU A 383 6.85 -10.52 -7.27
C LEU A 383 7.76 -9.37 -7.75
N LEU A 384 7.35 -8.12 -7.53
CA LEU A 384 8.16 -6.94 -7.84
C LEU A 384 9.36 -6.80 -6.91
N MET A 385 9.22 -7.16 -5.62
CA MET A 385 10.33 -7.21 -4.69
C MET A 385 11.38 -8.24 -5.14
N PHE A 386 10.96 -9.45 -5.52
CA PHE A 386 11.89 -10.44 -6.08
C PHE A 386 12.56 -9.91 -7.34
N ALA A 387 11.80 -9.27 -8.23
CA ALA A 387 12.35 -8.65 -9.41
C ALA A 387 13.44 -7.63 -9.06
N GLY A 388 13.17 -6.77 -8.08
CA GLY A 388 14.12 -5.75 -7.62
C GLY A 388 15.36 -6.34 -6.95
N VAL A 389 15.20 -7.33 -6.08
CA VAL A 389 16.33 -7.99 -5.39
C VAL A 389 17.20 -8.78 -6.38
N ILE A 390 16.59 -9.50 -7.32
CA ILE A 390 17.32 -10.28 -8.34
C ILE A 390 18.03 -9.33 -9.32
N LEU A 391 17.31 -8.33 -9.84
CA LEU A 391 17.88 -7.29 -10.71
C LEU A 391 19.05 -6.58 -10.02
N GLY A 392 18.90 -6.23 -8.75
CA GLY A 392 19.92 -5.57 -7.94
C GLY A 392 21.15 -6.42 -7.65
N GLY A 393 20.98 -7.73 -7.62
CA GLY A 393 21.98 -8.71 -7.20
C GLY A 393 21.58 -9.33 -5.86
N LEU A 394 21.24 -10.61 -5.90
CA LEU A 394 20.75 -11.39 -4.76
C LEU A 394 21.69 -11.28 -3.55
N GLY A 395 21.13 -10.96 -2.39
CA GLY A 395 21.88 -10.91 -1.13
C GLY A 395 22.65 -9.61 -0.89
N THR A 396 22.54 -8.62 -1.78
CA THR A 396 23.15 -7.29 -1.60
C THR A 396 22.08 -6.24 -1.27
N ALA A 397 22.12 -5.70 -0.05
CA ALA A 397 21.13 -4.71 0.38
C ALA A 397 21.10 -3.47 -0.54
N TYR A 398 22.28 -2.95 -0.92
CA TYR A 398 22.37 -1.81 -1.86
C TYR A 398 21.85 -2.16 -3.25
N GLY A 399 22.08 -3.40 -3.72
CA GLY A 399 21.50 -3.88 -4.97
C GLY A 399 19.97 -3.88 -4.91
N ALA A 400 19.39 -4.42 -3.83
CA ALA A 400 17.94 -4.41 -3.64
C ALA A 400 17.33 -3.00 -3.60
N MET A 401 18.04 -2.01 -3.04
CA MET A 401 17.58 -0.62 -3.07
C MET A 401 17.53 -0.07 -4.50
N ALA A 402 18.63 -0.19 -5.24
CA ALA A 402 18.71 0.29 -6.62
C ALA A 402 17.75 -0.47 -7.54
N GLY A 403 17.69 -1.79 -7.41
CA GLY A 403 16.81 -2.65 -8.18
C GLY A 403 15.33 -2.35 -7.93
N GLY A 404 14.93 -2.11 -6.67
CA GLY A 404 13.55 -1.71 -6.36
C GLY A 404 13.15 -0.40 -7.04
N VAL A 405 14.03 0.60 -7.04
CA VAL A 405 13.81 1.88 -7.72
C VAL A 405 13.68 1.69 -9.23
N VAL A 406 14.59 0.91 -9.85
CA VAL A 406 14.53 0.63 -11.29
C VAL A 406 13.25 -0.11 -11.66
N ILE A 407 12.84 -1.11 -10.86
CA ILE A 407 11.59 -1.85 -11.10
C ILE A 407 10.37 -0.93 -11.02
N GLY A 408 10.27 -0.06 -10.01
CA GLY A 408 9.15 0.87 -9.89
C GLY A 408 9.10 1.89 -11.03
N LEU A 409 10.26 2.39 -11.46
CA LEU A 409 10.38 3.28 -12.62
C LEU A 409 9.91 2.59 -13.90
N VAL A 410 10.40 1.39 -14.19
CA VAL A 410 10.03 0.68 -15.43
C VAL A 410 8.57 0.27 -15.43
N ALA A 411 8.06 -0.23 -14.30
CA ALA A 411 6.65 -0.57 -14.16
C ALA A 411 5.76 0.64 -14.47
N THR A 412 6.06 1.79 -13.89
CA THR A 412 5.23 2.99 -14.03
C THR A 412 5.42 3.68 -15.37
N LEU A 413 6.64 3.74 -15.91
CA LEU A 413 6.87 4.29 -17.24
C LEU A 413 6.25 3.43 -18.35
N SER A 414 6.11 2.12 -18.15
CA SER A 414 5.48 1.25 -19.14
C SER A 414 4.01 1.60 -19.39
N THR A 415 3.33 2.22 -18.42
CA THR A 415 1.91 2.59 -18.55
C THR A 415 1.67 3.72 -19.54
N LEU A 416 2.71 4.42 -19.98
CA LEU A 416 2.62 5.45 -21.03
C LEU A 416 2.33 4.87 -22.41
N TRP A 417 2.71 3.61 -22.64
CA TRP A 417 2.55 2.93 -23.93
C TRP A 417 1.67 1.69 -23.87
N PHE A 418 1.46 1.14 -22.67
CA PHE A 418 0.78 -0.13 -22.46
C PHE A 418 -0.28 -0.01 -21.36
N PRO A 419 -1.30 -0.89 -21.36
CA PRO A 419 -2.28 -0.95 -20.29
C PRO A 419 -1.62 -1.16 -18.92
N ALA A 420 -2.14 -0.49 -17.89
CA ALA A 420 -1.60 -0.53 -16.53
C ALA A 420 -1.53 -1.96 -15.95
N GLN A 421 -2.42 -2.84 -16.36
CA GLN A 421 -2.45 -4.26 -15.96
C GLN A 421 -1.15 -5.01 -16.35
N LEU A 422 -0.41 -4.50 -17.34
CA LEU A 422 0.85 -5.10 -17.79
C LEU A 422 2.09 -4.57 -17.04
N MET A 423 1.94 -3.61 -16.11
CA MET A 423 3.09 -3.00 -15.41
C MET A 423 4.01 -4.04 -14.75
N VAL A 424 3.42 -5.10 -14.18
CA VAL A 424 4.15 -6.19 -13.52
C VAL A 424 4.93 -7.02 -14.54
N ALA A 425 4.34 -7.26 -15.72
CA ALA A 425 5.00 -7.99 -16.79
C ALA A 425 6.23 -7.23 -17.30
N PHE A 426 6.14 -5.91 -17.46
CA PHE A 426 7.27 -5.07 -17.89
C PHE A 426 8.38 -4.99 -16.84
N ALA A 427 8.02 -4.91 -15.55
CA ALA A 427 8.97 -5.03 -14.45
C ALA A 427 9.77 -6.35 -14.49
N LEU A 428 9.10 -7.47 -14.78
CA LEU A 428 9.77 -8.77 -14.91
C LEU A 428 10.57 -8.88 -16.21
N ALA A 429 10.07 -8.31 -17.30
CA ALA A 429 10.78 -8.30 -18.59
C ALA A 429 12.12 -7.57 -18.48
N ILE A 430 12.17 -6.40 -17.84
CA ILE A 430 13.45 -5.70 -17.64
C ILE A 430 14.41 -6.47 -16.76
N MET A 431 13.91 -7.15 -15.71
CA MET A 431 14.73 -8.05 -14.91
C MET A 431 15.35 -9.14 -15.79
N ILE A 432 14.56 -9.82 -16.63
CA ILE A 432 15.05 -10.87 -17.54
C ILE A 432 16.11 -10.31 -18.50
N ILE A 433 15.84 -9.17 -19.14
CA ILE A 433 16.76 -8.52 -20.08
C ILE A 433 18.09 -8.22 -19.40
N VAL A 434 18.06 -7.64 -18.19
CA VAL A 434 19.28 -7.31 -17.46
C VAL A 434 20.02 -8.57 -17.04
N LEU A 435 19.34 -9.65 -16.65
CA LEU A 435 20.01 -10.91 -16.30
C LEU A 435 20.68 -11.59 -17.51
N LEU A 436 20.11 -11.47 -18.71
CA LEU A 436 20.75 -11.97 -19.94
C LEU A 436 22.06 -11.24 -20.23
N VAL A 437 22.14 -9.95 -19.91
CA VAL A 437 23.35 -9.12 -20.13
C VAL A 437 24.32 -9.18 -18.94
N ARG A 438 23.79 -9.26 -17.72
CA ARG A 438 24.50 -9.30 -16.43
C ARG A 438 23.81 -10.28 -15.47
N PRO A 439 24.18 -11.58 -15.49
CA PRO A 439 23.53 -12.60 -14.67
C PRO A 439 23.75 -12.42 -13.16
N GLN A 440 24.71 -11.59 -12.76
CA GLN A 440 24.96 -11.25 -11.36
C GLN A 440 24.05 -10.11 -10.85
N GLY A 441 23.21 -9.53 -11.70
CA GLY A 441 22.48 -8.30 -11.42
C GLY A 441 23.35 -7.04 -11.58
N ILE A 442 22.77 -5.88 -11.26
CA ILE A 442 23.40 -4.56 -11.44
C ILE A 442 24.60 -4.40 -10.51
N MET A 443 24.48 -4.83 -9.25
CA MET A 443 25.46 -4.62 -8.18
C MET A 443 26.16 -5.91 -7.71
N GLY A 444 25.90 -7.06 -8.35
CA GLY A 444 26.47 -8.35 -7.95
C GLY A 444 27.99 -8.43 -8.19
N ARG A 445 28.69 -9.03 -7.23
CA ARG A 445 30.14 -9.27 -7.35
C ARG A 445 30.36 -10.55 -8.16
N ARG A 446 31.34 -10.52 -9.08
CA ARG A 446 31.78 -11.72 -9.80
C ARG A 446 32.42 -12.68 -8.81
N GLU A 447 31.78 -13.80 -8.53
CA GLU A 447 32.48 -14.93 -7.92
C GLU A 447 33.44 -15.50 -8.97
N ARG A 448 34.75 -15.48 -8.67
CA ARG A 448 35.71 -16.30 -9.38
C ARG A 448 35.46 -17.73 -8.93
N VAL A 449 34.75 -18.49 -9.76
CA VAL A 449 34.73 -19.94 -9.65
C VAL A 449 36.16 -20.39 -9.95
N GLY A 450 36.89 -20.73 -8.89
CA GLY A 450 38.28 -21.15 -8.92
C GLY A 450 38.44 -22.43 -8.13
#